data_AF-N8QE40-F1
#
_entry.id   AF-N8QE40-F1
#
_cell.length_a   1.000
_cell.length_b   1.000
_cell.length_c   1.000
_cell.angle_alpha   90.00
_cell.angle_beta   90.00
_cell.angle_gamma   90.00
#
_symmetry.space_group_name_H-M   'P 1'
#
loop_
_entity.id
_entity.type
_entity.pdbx_description
1 polymer ?
#
loop_
_entity_poly.entity_id
_entity_poly.type
_entity_poly.pdbx_seq_one_letter_code
_entity_poly.pdbx_strand_id
1 'polypeptide(L)'
;MTELIGFDSASSSQVPRTAEENISRGRAAMRVVLKTKHDFDHAMYRQDMGWIDFVWGDAGKVRPNGKTKGGKGIVHILEARMRKDGYSATQAHALVYRMVTVLAKGKILRTFKHDLSSQTVIEHQGYEATLIKTDSNEWLLSGWKVFD
;
A
#
# COMPACT_ATOMS: atom_id res chain seq x y z
N MET A 1 -26.49 3.26 18.13
CA MET A 1 -25.57 4.39 17.88
C MET A 1 -24.16 3.78 17.95
N THR A 2 -23.68 3.25 16.83
CA THR A 2 -22.40 2.51 16.79
C THR A 2 -21.33 3.50 16.37
N GLU A 3 -20.49 3.88 17.32
CA GLU A 3 -19.55 5.00 17.20
C GLU A 3 -18.62 4.90 15.99
N LEU A 4 -18.35 6.08 15.44
CA LEU A 4 -17.42 6.45 14.36
C LEU A 4 -15.93 6.22 14.72
N ILE A 5 -15.61 5.21 15.53
CA ILE A 5 -14.25 4.92 16.04
C ILE A 5 -13.26 4.66 14.89
N GLY A 6 -13.76 4.29 13.70
CA GLY A 6 -12.93 3.97 12.54
C GLY A 6 -12.34 5.17 11.79
N PHE A 7 -12.84 6.39 11.98
CA PHE A 7 -12.32 7.57 11.23
C PHE A 7 -11.25 8.34 12.03
N ASP A 8 -11.48 8.57 13.32
CA ASP A 8 -10.53 9.30 14.18
C ASP A 8 -9.20 8.55 14.36
N SER A 9 -9.26 7.22 14.39
CA SER A 9 -8.06 6.38 14.49
C SER A 9 -7.23 6.34 13.20
N ALA A 10 -7.81 6.68 12.04
CA ALA A 10 -7.09 6.80 10.77
C ALA A 10 -6.27 8.09 10.68
N SER A 11 -6.78 9.21 11.24
CA SER A 11 -6.18 10.54 11.10
C SER A 11 -5.28 10.96 12.28
N SER A 12 -5.20 10.15 13.35
CA SER A 12 -4.34 10.45 14.51
C SER A 12 -2.84 10.42 14.13
N SER A 13 -2.02 11.38 14.57
CA SER A 13 -0.55 11.30 14.39
C SER A 13 0.14 10.36 15.39
N GLN A 14 -0.64 9.65 16.23
CA GLN A 14 -0.09 8.71 17.20
C GLN A 14 0.34 7.41 16.55
N VAL A 15 1.56 6.99 16.87
CA VAL A 15 2.11 5.70 16.45
C VAL A 15 1.24 4.57 17.02
N PRO A 16 0.72 3.64 16.18
CA PRO A 16 -0.01 2.47 16.66
C PRO A 16 0.90 1.58 17.53
N ARG A 17 0.38 1.08 18.64
CA ARG A 17 1.13 0.32 19.66
C ARG A 17 1.15 -1.18 19.38
N THR A 18 0.19 -1.68 18.60
CA THR A 18 0.10 -3.10 18.22
C THR A 18 -0.07 -3.26 16.72
N ALA A 19 0.22 -4.48 16.22
CA ALA A 19 -0.02 -4.81 14.83
C ALA A 19 -1.52 -4.71 14.48
N GLU A 20 -2.39 -5.08 15.41
CA GLU A 20 -3.85 -5.02 15.27
C GLU A 20 -4.35 -3.56 15.19
N GLU A 21 -3.84 -2.66 16.02
CA GLU A 21 -4.11 -1.21 15.93
C GLU A 21 -3.65 -0.67 14.56
N ASN A 22 -2.44 -1.02 14.13
CA ASN A 22 -1.88 -0.61 12.84
C ASN A 22 -2.69 -1.14 11.65
N ILE A 23 -3.16 -2.39 11.72
CA ILE A 23 -4.05 -2.98 10.70
C ILE A 23 -5.38 -2.25 10.66
N SER A 24 -6.00 -1.99 11.82
CA SER A 24 -7.27 -1.27 11.88
C SER A 24 -7.15 0.09 11.22
N ARG A 25 -6.11 0.85 11.58
CA ARG A 25 -5.77 2.15 10.99
C ARG A 25 -5.54 2.04 9.49
N GLY A 26 -4.67 1.15 9.04
CA GLY A 26 -4.36 0.98 7.61
C GLY A 26 -5.59 0.58 6.80
N ARG A 27 -6.49 -0.26 7.33
CA ARG A 27 -7.76 -0.60 6.65
C ARG A 27 -8.69 0.60 6.54
N ALA A 28 -8.74 1.45 7.57
CA ALA A 28 -9.49 2.69 7.52
C ALA A 28 -8.91 3.67 6.48
N ALA A 29 -7.59 3.88 6.48
CA ALA A 29 -6.89 4.69 5.50
C ALA A 29 -7.11 4.17 4.07
N MET A 30 -6.94 2.86 3.82
CA MET A 30 -7.20 2.24 2.51
C MET A 30 -8.64 2.46 2.05
N ARG A 31 -9.62 2.38 2.95
CA ARG A 31 -11.02 2.67 2.63
C ARG A 31 -11.21 4.11 2.18
N VAL A 32 -10.55 5.07 2.85
CA VAL A 32 -10.58 6.48 2.45
C VAL A 32 -9.98 6.63 1.06
N VAL A 33 -8.76 6.12 0.83
CA VAL A 33 -8.07 6.21 -0.47
C VAL A 33 -8.92 5.62 -1.60
N LEU A 34 -9.49 4.43 -1.41
CA LEU A 34 -10.35 3.79 -2.41
C LEU A 34 -11.63 4.59 -2.70
N LYS A 35 -12.20 5.24 -1.68
CA LYS A 35 -13.44 6.03 -1.80
C LYS A 35 -13.19 7.39 -2.45
N THR A 36 -12.15 8.11 -1.99
CA THR A 36 -11.88 9.50 -2.36
C THR A 36 -10.94 9.62 -3.54
N LYS A 37 -10.16 8.57 -3.84
CA LYS A 37 -9.11 8.58 -4.86
C LYS A 37 -8.04 9.66 -4.60
N HIS A 38 -7.78 9.91 -3.32
CA HIS A 38 -6.75 10.81 -2.84
C HIS A 38 -5.77 10.06 -1.94
N ASP A 39 -4.57 10.62 -1.81
CA ASP A 39 -3.52 10.10 -0.94
C ASP A 39 -3.95 10.19 0.53
N PHE A 40 -3.40 9.32 1.36
CA PHE A 40 -3.59 9.31 2.80
C PHE A 40 -2.25 9.20 3.49
N ASP A 41 -1.83 10.29 4.12
CA ASP A 41 -0.54 10.40 4.79
C ASP A 41 -0.54 9.67 6.14
N HIS A 42 0.60 9.15 6.56
CA HIS A 42 0.76 8.43 7.83
C HIS A 42 -0.25 7.27 7.99
N ALA A 43 -0.61 6.59 6.90
CA ALA A 43 -1.62 5.53 6.90
C ALA A 43 -1.26 4.35 7.82
N MET A 44 0.03 4.03 7.90
CA MET A 44 0.57 2.99 8.78
C MET A 44 1.95 3.38 9.30
N TYR A 45 2.37 2.77 10.42
CA TYR A 45 3.72 2.94 10.95
C TYR A 45 4.42 1.59 11.12
N ARG A 46 5.71 1.52 10.82
CA ARG A 46 6.56 0.40 11.25
C ARG A 46 7.80 0.93 11.95
N GLN A 47 8.23 0.27 13.02
CA GLN A 47 9.42 0.68 13.77
C GLN A 47 10.70 0.63 12.92
N ASP A 48 10.79 -0.29 11.96
CA ASP A 48 11.94 -0.49 11.08
C ASP A 48 11.95 0.43 9.84
N MET A 49 10.86 1.18 9.59
CA MET A 49 10.71 1.97 8.36
C MET A 49 10.20 3.41 8.59
N GLY A 50 9.54 3.67 9.72
CA GLY A 50 8.80 4.90 9.99
C GLY A 50 7.36 4.84 9.47
N TRP A 51 6.81 6.02 9.19
CA TRP A 51 5.48 6.16 8.60
C TRP A 51 5.45 5.73 7.13
N ILE A 52 4.27 5.26 6.72
CA ILE A 52 3.96 4.74 5.40
C ILE A 52 2.71 5.45 4.92
N ASP A 53 2.79 6.04 3.74
CA ASP A 53 1.69 6.72 3.08
C ASP A 53 0.96 5.77 2.14
N PHE A 54 -0.36 5.93 2.07
CA PHE A 54 -1.16 5.28 1.05
C PHE A 54 -1.47 6.27 -0.07
N VAL A 55 -0.60 6.26 -1.08
CA VAL A 55 -0.75 7.10 -2.27
C VAL A 55 -1.72 6.45 -3.25
N TRP A 56 -2.76 7.18 -3.65
CA TRP A 56 -3.68 6.78 -4.71
C TRP A 56 -2.91 6.61 -6.02
N GLY A 57 -2.17 7.64 -6.42
CA GLY A 57 -1.25 7.62 -7.56
C GLY A 57 -1.91 7.79 -8.93
N ASP A 58 -1.30 7.17 -9.94
CA ASP A 58 -1.72 7.24 -11.35
C ASP A 58 -1.63 5.83 -11.95
N ALA A 59 -2.64 5.41 -12.72
CA ALA A 59 -2.65 4.10 -13.35
C ALA A 59 -1.54 3.97 -14.39
N GLY A 60 -1.08 5.10 -14.94
CA GLY A 60 -0.10 5.20 -15.99
C GLY A 60 -0.67 4.83 -17.37
N LYS A 61 0.19 4.88 -18.38
CA LYS A 61 -0.16 4.54 -19.76
C LYS A 61 0.40 3.18 -20.13
N VAL A 62 -0.46 2.25 -20.50
CA VAL A 62 -0.07 0.94 -21.05
C VAL A 62 0.52 1.15 -22.45
N ARG A 63 1.75 0.67 -22.65
CA ARG A 63 2.41 0.69 -23.95
C ARG A 63 2.08 -0.57 -24.75
N PRO A 64 2.28 -0.58 -26.09
CA PRO A 64 2.04 -1.76 -26.92
C PRO A 64 2.79 -3.03 -26.47
N ASN A 65 3.94 -2.88 -25.81
CA ASN A 65 4.71 -3.99 -25.24
C ASN A 65 4.19 -4.49 -23.87
N GLY A 66 2.99 -4.08 -23.46
CA GLY A 66 2.35 -4.47 -22.20
C GLY A 66 2.89 -3.81 -20.93
N LYS A 67 3.99 -3.04 -21.02
CA LYS A 67 4.56 -2.30 -19.89
C LYS A 67 3.78 -1.02 -19.63
N THR A 68 3.58 -0.68 -18.35
CA THR A 68 2.93 0.56 -17.94
C THR A 68 3.98 1.64 -17.70
N LYS A 69 3.85 2.80 -18.35
CA LYS A 69 4.69 3.99 -18.11
C LYS A 69 4.00 4.90 -17.09
N GLY A 70 4.72 5.27 -16.03
CA GLY A 70 4.25 6.24 -15.04
C GLY A 70 3.20 5.72 -14.05
N GLY A 71 2.91 4.41 -14.08
CA GLY A 71 2.00 3.80 -13.12
C GLY A 71 2.60 3.78 -11.71
N LYS A 72 1.86 4.27 -10.71
CA LYS A 72 2.26 4.31 -9.30
C LYS A 72 1.06 4.26 -8.36
N GLY A 73 1.31 3.91 -7.10
CA GLY A 73 0.31 3.92 -6.04
C GLY A 73 -0.74 2.81 -6.16
N ILE A 74 -1.79 2.94 -5.36
CA ILE A 74 -2.87 1.97 -5.23
C ILE A 74 -3.63 1.78 -6.54
N VAL A 75 -3.92 2.86 -7.27
CA VAL A 75 -4.66 2.75 -8.54
C VAL A 75 -3.92 1.91 -9.58
N HIS A 76 -2.59 2.02 -9.62
CA HIS A 76 -1.78 1.20 -10.52
C HIS A 76 -1.80 -0.27 -10.13
N ILE A 77 -1.81 -0.59 -8.83
CA ILE A 77 -1.96 -1.98 -8.37
C ILE A 77 -3.30 -2.54 -8.85
N LEU A 78 -4.39 -1.80 -8.62
CA LEU A 78 -5.74 -2.22 -9.04
C LEU A 78 -5.81 -2.43 -10.55
N GLU A 79 -5.40 -1.45 -11.35
CA GLU A 79 -5.38 -1.52 -12.81
C GLU A 79 -4.57 -2.72 -13.30
N ALA A 80 -3.35 -2.89 -12.79
CA ALA A 80 -2.46 -3.94 -13.23
C ALA A 80 -3.05 -5.32 -12.92
N ARG A 81 -3.65 -5.53 -11.75
CA ARG A 81 -4.27 -6.83 -11.39
C ARG A 81 -5.48 -7.14 -12.25
N MET A 82 -6.35 -6.15 -12.45
CA MET A 82 -7.55 -6.35 -13.26
C MET A 82 -7.21 -6.67 -14.71
N ARG A 83 -6.24 -5.96 -15.30
CA ARG A 83 -5.85 -6.17 -16.70
C ARG A 83 -4.95 -7.39 -16.90
N LYS A 84 -3.91 -7.57 -16.08
CA LYS A 84 -2.89 -8.61 -16.31
C LYS A 84 -3.29 -9.96 -15.76
N ASP A 85 -3.97 -9.97 -14.62
CA ASP A 85 -4.27 -11.19 -13.86
C ASP A 85 -5.77 -11.54 -13.93
N GLY A 86 -6.58 -10.73 -14.63
CA GLY A 86 -8.02 -10.96 -14.81
C GLY A 86 -8.84 -10.79 -13.54
N TYR A 87 -8.31 -10.10 -12.52
CA TYR A 87 -9.03 -9.90 -11.27
C TYR A 87 -10.29 -9.06 -11.50
N SER A 88 -11.39 -9.46 -10.85
CA SER A 88 -12.51 -8.55 -10.64
C SER A 88 -12.12 -7.38 -9.73
N ALA A 89 -12.89 -6.29 -9.78
CA ALA A 89 -12.69 -5.16 -8.87
C ALA A 89 -12.69 -5.59 -7.39
N THR A 90 -13.57 -6.52 -7.02
CA THR A 90 -13.64 -7.08 -5.66
C THR A 90 -12.35 -7.81 -5.27
N GLN A 91 -11.79 -8.62 -6.16
CA GLN A 91 -10.51 -9.33 -5.90
C GLN A 91 -9.35 -8.34 -5.77
N ALA A 92 -9.29 -7.33 -6.63
CA ALA A 92 -8.27 -6.28 -6.56
C ALA A 92 -8.38 -5.46 -5.25
N HIS A 93 -9.59 -5.13 -4.82
CA HIS A 93 -9.83 -4.48 -3.53
C HIS A 93 -9.42 -5.39 -2.35
N ALA A 94 -9.77 -6.68 -2.39
CA ALA A 94 -9.37 -7.63 -1.37
C ALA A 94 -7.84 -7.75 -1.26
N LEU A 95 -7.13 -7.69 -2.40
CA LEU A 95 -5.67 -7.68 -2.41
C LEU A 95 -5.12 -6.45 -1.69
N VAL A 96 -5.55 -5.23 -2.03
CA VAL A 96 -5.00 -4.03 -1.37
C VAL A 96 -5.30 -3.98 0.13
N TYR A 97 -6.44 -4.53 0.58
CA TYR A 97 -6.68 -4.71 2.02
C TYR A 97 -5.75 -5.75 2.66
N ARG A 98 -5.38 -6.81 1.93
CA ARG A 98 -4.39 -7.79 2.41
C ARG A 98 -3.00 -7.16 2.55
N MET A 99 -2.65 -6.17 1.71
CA MET A 99 -1.39 -5.44 1.83
C MET A 99 -1.25 -4.78 3.20
N VAL A 100 -2.35 -4.30 3.79
CA VAL A 100 -2.34 -3.76 5.15
C VAL A 100 -1.81 -4.79 6.15
N THR A 101 -2.26 -6.05 6.04
CA THR A 101 -1.76 -7.12 6.91
C THR A 101 -0.30 -7.44 6.64
N VAL A 102 0.13 -7.47 5.37
CA VAL A 102 1.52 -7.70 4.98
C VAL A 102 2.42 -6.61 5.55
N LEU A 103 2.02 -5.35 5.44
CA LEU A 103 2.76 -4.22 5.98
C LEU A 103 2.86 -4.27 7.51
N ALA A 104 1.80 -4.70 8.20
CA ALA A 104 1.81 -4.78 9.66
C ALA A 104 2.59 -5.97 10.23
N LYS A 105 2.55 -7.13 9.56
CA LYS A 105 3.05 -8.41 10.11
C LYS A 105 4.22 -9.01 9.35
N GLY A 106 4.54 -8.48 8.18
CA GLY A 106 5.55 -9.01 7.29
C GLY A 106 6.97 -8.60 7.64
N LYS A 107 7.91 -9.39 7.16
CA LYS A 107 9.35 -9.18 7.34
C LYS A 107 9.92 -8.52 6.10
N ILE A 108 10.89 -7.64 6.28
CA ILE A 108 11.66 -7.12 5.15
C ILE A 108 12.43 -8.28 4.53
N LEU A 109 12.14 -8.56 3.27
CA LEU A 109 12.79 -9.61 2.49
C LEU A 109 14.02 -9.06 1.75
N ARG A 110 13.93 -7.83 1.24
CA ARG A 110 15.01 -7.16 0.50
C ARG A 110 14.82 -5.67 0.47
N THR A 111 15.93 -4.93 0.46
CA THR A 111 15.97 -3.49 0.24
C THR A 111 16.99 -3.18 -0.85
N PHE A 112 16.56 -2.44 -1.86
CA PHE A 112 17.41 -1.89 -2.90
C PHE A 112 17.58 -0.40 -2.65
N LYS A 113 18.82 0.07 -2.61
CA LYS A 113 19.13 1.50 -2.54
C LYS A 113 19.57 1.98 -3.91
N HIS A 114 19.01 3.10 -4.33
CA HIS A 114 19.39 3.88 -5.50
C HIS A 114 19.73 5.29 -5.04
N ASP A 115 20.43 6.06 -5.87
CA ASP A 115 20.94 7.38 -5.49
C ASP A 115 19.86 8.35 -4.96
N LEU A 116 18.62 8.24 -5.48
CA LEU A 116 17.49 9.14 -5.16
C LEU A 116 16.27 8.40 -4.56
N SER A 117 16.38 7.08 -4.35
CA SER A 117 15.26 6.31 -3.81
C SER A 117 15.71 5.01 -3.15
N SER A 118 14.89 4.49 -2.24
CA SER A 118 15.03 3.13 -1.75
C SER A 118 13.74 2.35 -1.98
N GLN A 119 13.89 1.10 -2.37
CA GLN A 119 12.79 0.16 -2.57
C GLN A 119 12.92 -0.95 -1.55
N THR A 120 11.90 -1.18 -0.73
CA THR A 120 11.86 -2.25 0.26
C THR A 120 10.71 -3.19 -0.04
N VAL A 121 10.97 -4.50 -0.01
CA VAL A 121 9.95 -5.54 -0.17
C VAL A 121 9.70 -6.21 1.17
N ILE A 122 8.44 -6.25 1.57
CA ILE A 122 7.96 -6.89 2.79
C ILE A 122 7.16 -8.13 2.41
N GLU A 123 7.46 -9.28 3.01
CA GLU A 123 6.75 -10.54 2.76
C GLU A 123 5.97 -11.00 3.99
N HIS A 124 4.76 -11.51 3.78
CA HIS A 124 3.97 -12.21 4.79
C HIS A 124 3.02 -13.25 4.19
N GLN A 125 3.27 -14.54 4.41
CA GLN A 125 2.41 -15.68 4.00
C GLN A 125 2.29 -15.90 2.49
N GLY A 126 3.39 -15.80 1.74
CA GLY A 126 3.43 -15.95 0.28
C GLY A 126 3.11 -14.66 -0.45
N TYR A 127 3.21 -13.55 0.28
CA TYR A 127 2.59 -12.30 -0.09
C TYR A 127 3.62 -11.14 0.07
N GLU A 128 4.14 -10.55 -1.03
CA GLU A 128 5.16 -9.46 -1.07
C GLU A 128 4.74 -7.99 -1.38
N ALA A 129 4.64 -7.11 -0.38
CA ALA A 129 4.34 -5.69 -0.56
C ALA A 129 5.63 -4.91 -0.86
N THR A 130 5.65 -4.14 -1.94
CA THR A 130 6.81 -3.31 -2.28
C THR A 130 6.55 -1.85 -1.93
N LEU A 131 7.51 -1.22 -1.26
CA LEU A 131 7.49 0.16 -0.80
C LEU A 131 8.62 0.94 -1.44
N ILE A 132 8.35 2.16 -1.90
CA ILE A 132 9.37 3.07 -2.44
C ILE A 132 9.44 4.32 -1.57
N LYS A 133 10.64 4.70 -1.13
CA LYS A 133 10.93 5.97 -0.45
C LYS A 133 11.76 6.86 -1.37
N THR A 134 11.34 8.10 -1.53
CA THR A 134 12.08 9.17 -2.22
C THR A 134 12.41 10.29 -1.22
N ASP A 135 13.27 11.24 -1.61
CA ASP A 135 13.76 12.30 -0.71
C ASP A 135 12.66 13.22 -0.13
N SER A 136 11.47 13.24 -0.75
CA SER A 136 10.36 14.12 -0.38
C SER A 136 9.18 13.47 0.34
N ASN A 137 9.09 12.12 0.39
CA ASN A 137 7.86 11.43 0.80
C ASN A 137 8.12 10.25 1.76
N GLU A 138 7.13 9.95 2.59
CA GLU A 138 7.06 8.70 3.37
C GLU A 138 6.82 7.50 2.43
N TRP A 139 7.01 6.28 2.91
CA TRP A 139 7.07 5.10 2.04
C TRP A 139 5.78 4.88 1.23
N LEU A 140 5.89 4.74 -0.11
CA LEU A 140 4.77 4.54 -1.04
C LEU A 140 4.54 3.06 -1.36
N LEU A 141 3.33 2.55 -1.10
CA LEU A 141 2.90 1.20 -1.52
C LEU A 141 2.82 1.09 -3.05
N SER A 142 3.76 0.35 -3.64
CA SER A 142 3.85 0.09 -5.08
C SER A 142 4.31 -1.32 -5.37
N GLY A 143 3.46 -2.11 -6.03
CA GLY A 143 3.87 -3.39 -6.62
C GLY A 143 3.60 -4.60 -5.72
N TRP A 144 3.20 -5.69 -6.37
CA TRP A 144 2.88 -6.95 -5.74
C TRP A 144 3.18 -8.14 -6.66
N LYS A 145 3.71 -9.23 -6.08
CA LYS A 145 3.84 -10.55 -6.71
C LYS A 145 3.10 -11.60 -5.87
N VAL A 146 2.10 -12.24 -6.46
CA VAL A 146 1.59 -13.53 -5.97
C VAL A 146 2.51 -14.58 -6.62
N PHE A 147 3.13 -15.44 -5.82
CA PHE A 147 3.72 -16.66 -6.35
C PHE A 147 2.60 -17.69 -6.45
N ASP A 148 2.51 -18.36 -7.59
CA ASP A 148 1.75 -19.60 -7.76
C ASP A 148 2.35 -20.72 -6.89
#